data_AF-A0A1S9CW96-F1
#
_entry.id   AF-A0A1S9CW96-F1
#
_cell.length_a   1.000
_cell.length_b   1.000
_cell.length_c   1.000
_cell.angle_alpha   90.00
_cell.angle_beta   90.00
_cell.angle_gamma   90.00
#
_symmetry.space_group_name_H-M   'P 1'
#
loop_
_entity.id
_entity.type
_entity.pdbx_description
1 polymer ?
#
loop_
_entity_poly.entity_id
_entity_poly.type
_entity_poly.pdbx_seq_one_letter_code
_entity_poly.pdbx_strand_id
1 'polypeptide(L)'
;MSDAISRRLPPEFMQLEGLTSTTMSAGVPSTVTIVSGIGYQGERPTQWTTFSGLSTVITTSLDGTELRRTTMAGASTVFDQWIQSRDGRGNIKKLVDMPLTSATQSQDFIYSERSELKSASLSGRVGAYGVLSYAYNSAGDRSSATRGTTTTNYSYVGFKLNNLKQSGASVPLREYIYTANESRPVEVIEPSGLSWKLGYFRGGLGTGLLDGLPSFRNQYSYDGLARRVFREQPMNRVSVQEFWDVDGKLLSEIGYNSIIEANPRPVFDYVYLGGEPVALLTATWDSAGVGPVASVSSGGPLVNGAAYGLHGNHLGATLKATDATQTVVFSAEYEPFGRAVTTGTLNLGSRLPGQFDDLPSTSGPDSFHPIYNGSRIYDSSTGSTSSRNSYSKSRCGYRSTAAVARECLHTRTP
;
A
#
# COMPACT_ATOMS: atom_id res chain seq x y z
N MET A 1 -1.46 -41.84 25.16
CA MET A 1 -0.37 -40.96 24.71
C MET A 1 -0.34 -40.98 23.18
N SER A 2 -1.01 -40.02 22.55
CA SER A 2 -0.56 -39.31 21.34
C SER A 2 -1.72 -38.39 20.95
N ASP A 3 -1.60 -37.14 21.37
CA ASP A 3 -2.58 -36.08 21.17
C ASP A 3 -2.81 -35.78 19.69
N ALA A 4 -4.09 -35.56 19.39
CA ALA A 4 -4.57 -35.04 18.13
C ALA A 4 -4.20 -33.57 17.98
N ILE A 5 -3.31 -33.26 17.03
CA ILE A 5 -3.07 -31.89 16.56
C ILE A 5 -4.28 -31.48 15.71
N SER A 6 -5.23 -30.81 16.36
CA SER A 6 -6.32 -30.07 15.70
C SER A 6 -5.72 -28.89 14.91
N ARG A 7 -5.31 -29.14 13.67
CA ARG A 7 -5.05 -28.07 12.69
C ARG A 7 -6.38 -27.40 12.34
N ARG A 8 -6.62 -26.23 12.92
CA ARG A 8 -7.65 -25.31 12.42
C ARG A 8 -7.22 -24.87 11.01
N LEU A 9 -7.98 -25.31 10.02
CA LEU A 9 -7.90 -24.81 8.65
C LEU A 9 -8.22 -23.31 8.64
N PRO A 10 -7.57 -22.50 7.78
CA PRO A 10 -7.93 -21.11 7.61
C PRO A 10 -9.37 -20.98 7.07
N PRO A 11 -10.08 -19.87 7.34
CA PRO A 11 -11.41 -19.64 6.81
C PRO A 11 -11.36 -19.72 5.28
N GLU A 12 -12.13 -20.64 4.72
CA GLU A 12 -12.32 -20.79 3.29
C GLU A 12 -12.95 -19.49 2.75
N PHE A 13 -12.14 -18.66 2.07
CA PHE A 13 -12.65 -17.59 1.23
C PHE A 13 -13.22 -18.21 -0.04
N MET A 14 -14.47 -18.66 0.05
CA MET A 14 -15.27 -19.03 -1.10
C MET A 14 -15.79 -17.74 -1.75
N GLN A 15 -15.51 -17.58 -3.04
CA GLN A 15 -16.06 -16.53 -3.89
C GLN A 15 -17.58 -16.76 -3.98
N LEU A 16 -18.34 -16.22 -3.03
CA LEU A 16 -19.79 -16.35 -2.96
C LEU A 16 -20.43 -15.05 -3.37
N GLU A 17 -21.16 -15.08 -4.49
CA GLU A 17 -22.28 -14.16 -4.68
C GLU A 17 -23.18 -14.27 -3.42
N GLY A 18 -23.50 -13.13 -2.79
CA GLY A 18 -24.44 -13.10 -1.67
C GLY A 18 -23.87 -13.34 -0.27
N LEU A 19 -22.58 -13.11 -0.03
CA LEU A 19 -22.07 -13.00 1.35
C LEU A 19 -22.77 -11.83 2.06
N THR A 20 -23.48 -12.08 3.15
CA THR A 20 -24.25 -11.04 3.87
C THR A 20 -23.57 -10.55 5.15
N SER A 21 -22.67 -11.36 5.73
CA SER A 21 -21.84 -11.01 6.87
C SER A 21 -20.60 -11.90 6.97
N THR A 22 -19.56 -11.39 7.63
CA THR A 22 -18.37 -12.15 8.05
C THR A 22 -18.14 -11.96 9.54
N THR A 23 -17.93 -13.07 10.24
CA THR A 23 -17.69 -13.10 11.67
C THR A 23 -16.36 -13.73 12.01
N MET A 24 -15.75 -13.33 13.12
CA MET A 24 -14.57 -14.01 13.68
C MET A 24 -14.89 -14.58 15.07
N SER A 25 -14.33 -15.75 15.37
CA SER A 25 -14.34 -16.35 16.70
C SER A 25 -12.94 -16.35 17.28
N ALA A 26 -12.73 -15.62 18.38
CA ALA A 26 -11.44 -15.50 19.07
C ALA A 26 -11.17 -16.63 20.08
N GLY A 27 -11.71 -17.83 19.84
CA GLY A 27 -11.58 -18.96 20.77
C GLY A 27 -12.38 -18.75 22.07
N VAL A 28 -13.55 -19.40 22.16
CA VAL A 28 -14.52 -19.39 23.28
C VAL A 28 -15.41 -18.12 23.38
N PRO A 29 -16.71 -18.27 23.70
CA PRO A 29 -17.82 -18.39 22.75
C PRO A 29 -18.36 -17.04 22.24
N SER A 30 -17.56 -15.98 22.07
CA SER A 30 -18.04 -14.74 21.47
C SER A 30 -17.66 -14.67 19.99
N THR A 31 -18.69 -14.57 19.16
CA THR A 31 -18.55 -14.30 17.73
C THR A 31 -18.72 -12.81 17.54
N VAL A 32 -17.72 -12.15 16.95
CA VAL A 32 -17.80 -10.72 16.60
C VAL A 32 -18.05 -10.60 15.11
N THR A 33 -19.10 -9.88 14.74
CA THR A 33 -19.38 -9.51 13.36
C THR A 33 -18.40 -8.43 12.93
N ILE A 34 -17.54 -8.75 11.97
CA ILE A 34 -16.53 -7.83 11.44
C ILE A 34 -17.12 -6.96 10.33
N VAL A 35 -17.94 -7.59 9.48
CA VAL A 35 -18.66 -6.91 8.40
C VAL A 35 -20.08 -7.50 8.30
N SER A 36 -21.07 -6.65 8.06
CA SER A 36 -22.47 -7.02 7.85
C SER A 36 -23.15 -6.12 6.82
N GLY A 37 -24.41 -6.43 6.49
CA GLY A 37 -25.24 -5.58 5.62
C GLY A 37 -24.65 -5.40 4.23
N ILE A 38 -24.03 -6.47 3.70
CA ILE A 38 -23.31 -6.40 2.44
C ILE A 38 -24.31 -6.37 1.28
N GLY A 39 -24.28 -5.29 0.50
CA GLY A 39 -25.04 -5.11 -0.73
C GLY A 39 -24.15 -5.22 -1.97
N TYR A 40 -24.74 -5.61 -3.09
CA TYR A 40 -24.01 -5.91 -4.33
C TYR A 40 -24.62 -5.23 -5.54
N GLN A 41 -23.77 -4.90 -6.51
CA GLN A 41 -24.16 -4.61 -7.89
C GLN A 41 -23.39 -5.55 -8.83
N GLY A 42 -24.07 -6.59 -9.32
CA GLY A 42 -23.39 -7.75 -9.92
C GLY A 42 -22.51 -8.45 -8.88
N GLU A 43 -21.28 -8.82 -9.25
CA GLU A 43 -20.32 -9.45 -8.33
C GLU A 43 -19.57 -8.47 -7.41
N ARG A 44 -19.77 -7.15 -7.59
CA ARG A 44 -19.05 -6.11 -6.83
C ARG A 44 -19.84 -5.73 -5.57
N PRO A 45 -19.26 -5.87 -4.36
CA PRO A 45 -19.81 -5.26 -3.15
C PRO A 45 -19.90 -3.74 -3.31
N THR A 46 -21.08 -3.20 -3.07
CA THR A 46 -21.38 -1.77 -3.15
C THR A 46 -21.90 -1.20 -1.83
N GLN A 47 -22.18 -2.03 -0.84
CA GLN A 47 -22.57 -1.58 0.49
C GLN A 47 -22.07 -2.56 1.54
N TRP A 48 -21.68 -2.08 2.71
CA TRP A 48 -21.41 -2.90 3.90
C TRP A 48 -21.34 -2.04 5.16
N THR A 49 -21.34 -2.68 6.32
CA THR A 49 -21.16 -2.07 7.64
C THR A 49 -20.06 -2.79 8.40
N THR A 50 -19.07 -2.08 8.94
CA THR A 50 -17.98 -2.67 9.75
C THR A 50 -18.42 -2.87 11.21
N PHE A 51 -17.65 -3.63 12.00
CA PHE A 51 -17.92 -3.90 13.43
C PHE A 51 -18.14 -2.64 14.29
N SER A 52 -17.54 -1.51 13.91
CA SER A 52 -17.71 -0.21 14.57
C SER A 52 -19.05 0.47 14.26
N GLY A 53 -19.89 -0.13 13.42
CA GLY A 53 -21.16 0.43 12.96
C GLY A 53 -21.05 1.41 11.79
N LEU A 54 -19.85 1.63 11.24
CA LEU A 54 -19.64 2.49 10.07
C LEU A 54 -20.17 1.81 8.81
N SER A 55 -21.02 2.50 8.06
CA SER A 55 -21.55 1.99 6.79
C SER A 55 -20.86 2.62 5.61
N THR A 56 -20.33 1.81 4.70
CA THR A 56 -19.81 2.24 3.40
C THR A 56 -20.83 1.91 2.31
N VAL A 57 -21.05 2.87 1.41
CA VAL A 57 -21.86 2.74 0.20
C VAL A 57 -21.05 3.26 -0.99
N ILE A 58 -21.02 2.50 -2.06
CA ILE A 58 -20.44 2.86 -3.36
C ILE A 58 -21.60 3.03 -4.33
N THR A 59 -21.77 4.25 -4.83
CA THR A 59 -22.74 4.54 -5.89
C THR A 59 -21.96 4.80 -7.18
N THR A 60 -22.27 4.01 -8.21
CA THR A 60 -21.73 4.22 -9.56
C THR A 60 -22.86 4.71 -10.46
N SER A 61 -22.62 5.81 -11.18
CA SER A 61 -23.60 6.31 -12.14
C SER A 61 -23.30 5.79 -13.55
N LEU A 62 -24.23 6.02 -14.48
CA LEU A 62 -24.10 5.60 -15.88
C LEU A 62 -22.95 6.30 -16.63
N ASP A 63 -22.52 7.48 -16.18
CA ASP A 63 -21.41 8.21 -16.80
C ASP A 63 -20.03 7.77 -16.27
N GLY A 64 -19.99 6.76 -15.37
CA GLY A 64 -18.77 6.22 -14.79
C GLY A 64 -18.18 7.06 -13.65
N THR A 65 -18.91 8.06 -13.16
CA THR A 65 -18.63 8.69 -11.86
C THR A 65 -18.95 7.70 -10.74
N GLU A 66 -18.09 7.71 -9.72
CA GLU A 66 -18.19 6.83 -8.55
C GLU A 66 -18.13 7.70 -7.30
N LEU A 67 -19.13 7.58 -6.44
CA LEU A 67 -19.14 8.14 -5.10
C LEU A 67 -18.98 6.99 -4.12
N ARG A 68 -17.90 6.99 -3.36
CA ARG A 68 -17.73 6.17 -2.17
C ARG A 68 -18.04 7.02 -0.95
N ARG A 69 -19.05 6.62 -0.20
CA ARG A 69 -19.49 7.26 1.03
C ARG A 69 -19.30 6.33 2.19
N THR A 70 -18.62 6.77 3.24
CA THR A 70 -18.60 6.08 4.54
C THR A 70 -19.21 6.98 5.60
N THR A 71 -20.28 6.49 6.24
CA THR A 71 -21.08 7.24 7.21
C THR A 71 -20.90 6.67 8.61
N MET A 72 -20.66 7.54 9.58
CA MET A 72 -20.59 7.20 11.01
C MET A 72 -21.98 6.97 11.60
N ALA A 73 -22.13 5.93 12.42
CA ALA A 73 -23.43 5.59 12.99
C ALA A 73 -23.91 6.72 13.90
N GLY A 74 -25.05 7.33 13.57
CA GLY A 74 -25.65 8.40 14.36
C GLY A 74 -25.02 9.79 14.20
N ALA A 75 -24.09 9.99 13.24
CA ALA A 75 -23.46 11.30 13.02
C ALA A 75 -23.70 11.85 11.61
N SER A 76 -23.66 13.18 11.48
CA SER A 76 -23.66 13.94 10.22
C SER A 76 -22.31 13.91 9.50
N THR A 77 -21.30 13.29 10.09
CA THR A 77 -19.93 13.22 9.60
C THR A 77 -19.78 12.08 8.61
N VAL A 78 -19.33 12.42 7.42
CA VAL A 78 -19.20 11.53 6.28
C VAL A 78 -17.76 11.59 5.78
N PHE A 79 -17.16 10.42 5.49
CA PHE A 79 -16.00 10.33 4.62
C PHE A 79 -16.50 10.04 3.20
N ASP A 80 -16.55 11.06 2.35
CA ASP A 80 -16.85 10.88 0.93
C ASP A 80 -15.59 10.95 0.10
N GLN A 81 -15.47 10.07 -0.87
CA GLN A 81 -14.60 10.24 -2.02
C GLN A 81 -15.44 10.16 -3.29
N TRP A 82 -15.41 11.23 -4.08
CA TRP A 82 -16.20 11.37 -5.28
C TRP A 82 -15.33 11.60 -6.50
N ILE A 83 -15.38 10.66 -7.45
CA ILE A 83 -14.89 10.89 -8.81
C ILE A 83 -15.91 11.79 -9.51
N GLN A 84 -15.67 13.09 -9.51
CA GLN A 84 -16.62 14.09 -10.01
C GLN A 84 -16.63 14.17 -11.54
N SER A 85 -15.50 13.91 -12.21
CA SER A 85 -15.46 13.92 -13.67
C SER A 85 -14.34 13.06 -14.24
N ARG A 86 -14.55 12.61 -15.49
CA ARG A 86 -13.57 11.93 -16.32
C ARG A 86 -13.40 12.65 -17.65
N ASP A 87 -12.29 12.39 -18.34
CA ASP A 87 -12.13 12.80 -19.74
C ASP A 87 -12.78 11.77 -20.70
N GLY A 88 -12.79 12.07 -22.00
CA GLY A 88 -13.36 11.18 -23.03
C GLY A 88 -12.65 9.83 -23.18
N ARG A 89 -11.55 9.59 -22.46
CA ARG A 89 -10.81 8.33 -22.43
C ARG A 89 -10.97 7.60 -21.09
N GLY A 90 -11.79 8.14 -20.19
CA GLY A 90 -12.06 7.57 -18.87
C GLY A 90 -11.04 7.94 -17.79
N ASN A 91 -10.05 8.78 -18.08
CA ASN A 91 -9.10 9.24 -17.05
C ASN A 91 -9.83 10.13 -16.04
N ILE A 92 -9.53 9.98 -14.74
CA ILE A 92 -10.15 10.80 -13.68
C ILE A 92 -9.63 12.23 -13.81
N LYS A 93 -10.49 13.21 -14.10
CA LYS A 93 -10.10 14.63 -14.16
C LYS A 93 -10.21 15.32 -12.82
N LYS A 94 -11.17 14.90 -12.00
CA LYS A 94 -11.43 15.53 -10.70
C LYS A 94 -11.91 14.53 -9.68
N LEU A 95 -11.26 14.55 -8.53
CA LEU A 95 -11.60 13.78 -7.33
C LEU A 95 -11.89 14.77 -6.21
N VAL A 96 -12.98 14.57 -5.48
CA VAL A 96 -13.34 15.39 -4.32
C VAL A 96 -13.40 14.47 -3.10
N ASP A 97 -12.56 14.74 -2.12
CA ASP A 97 -12.59 14.09 -0.81
C ASP A 97 -13.30 15.03 0.18
N MET A 98 -14.34 14.55 0.85
CA MET A 98 -14.95 15.24 1.99
C MET A 98 -14.57 14.46 3.26
N PRO A 99 -13.42 14.77 3.87
CA PRO A 99 -12.91 14.01 5.00
C PRO A 99 -13.66 14.33 6.29
N LEU A 100 -13.79 13.33 7.17
CA LEU A 100 -14.47 13.39 8.47
C LEU A 100 -14.07 14.56 9.38
N THR A 101 -12.81 15.01 9.29
CA THR A 101 -12.20 15.93 10.27
C THR A 101 -11.41 17.07 9.63
N SER A 102 -11.52 17.28 8.31
CA SER A 102 -10.79 18.37 7.64
C SER A 102 -11.60 19.01 6.52
N ALA A 103 -11.13 20.14 6.00
CA ALA A 103 -11.78 20.81 4.87
C ALA A 103 -11.85 19.88 3.66
N THR A 104 -12.89 20.06 2.83
CA THR A 104 -13.04 19.38 1.55
C THR A 104 -11.76 19.53 0.75
N GLN A 105 -11.21 18.41 0.30
CA GLN A 105 -10.04 18.37 -0.55
C GLN A 105 -10.48 18.06 -1.96
N SER A 106 -9.91 18.74 -2.94
CA SER A 106 -10.15 18.43 -4.36
C SER A 106 -8.83 18.23 -5.07
N GLN A 107 -8.75 17.15 -5.83
CA GLN A 107 -7.62 16.80 -6.67
C GLN A 107 -8.05 16.96 -8.13
N ASP A 108 -7.34 17.80 -8.87
CA ASP A 108 -7.53 17.99 -10.30
C ASP A 108 -6.36 17.39 -11.07
N PHE A 109 -6.67 16.69 -12.15
CA PHE A 109 -5.69 15.96 -12.97
C PHE A 109 -5.80 16.37 -14.44
N ILE A 110 -4.63 16.59 -15.05
CA ILE A 110 -4.50 16.89 -16.48
C ILE A 110 -3.65 15.80 -17.12
N TYR A 111 -4.08 15.30 -18.27
CA TYR A 111 -3.40 14.24 -19.00
C TYR A 111 -2.92 14.70 -20.37
N SER A 112 -1.91 14.01 -20.89
CA SER A 112 -1.46 14.12 -22.28
C SER A 112 -2.43 13.42 -23.23
N GLU A 113 -2.24 13.63 -24.54
CA GLU A 113 -2.90 12.84 -25.59
C GLU A 113 -2.49 11.36 -25.61
N ARG A 114 -1.60 10.91 -24.71
CA ARG A 114 -1.29 9.49 -24.49
C ARG A 114 -1.85 8.98 -23.15
N SER A 115 -2.71 9.77 -22.50
CA SER A 115 -3.23 9.52 -21.14
C SER A 115 -2.12 9.43 -20.08
N GLU A 116 -1.00 10.11 -20.28
CA GLU A 116 0.04 10.25 -19.25
C GLU A 116 -0.31 11.44 -18.35
N LEU A 117 -0.14 11.31 -17.04
CA LEU A 117 -0.49 12.37 -16.09
C LEU A 117 0.48 13.55 -16.22
N LYS A 118 0.04 14.69 -16.74
CA LYS A 118 0.85 15.92 -16.92
C LYS A 118 0.84 16.83 -15.70
N SER A 119 -0.26 16.89 -14.97
CA SER A 119 -0.38 17.72 -13.78
C SER A 119 -1.35 17.08 -12.80
N ALA A 120 -1.04 17.23 -11.51
CA ALA A 120 -1.96 16.96 -10.41
C ALA A 120 -1.90 18.13 -9.44
N SER A 121 -3.06 18.70 -9.09
CA SER A 121 -3.14 19.78 -8.11
C SER A 121 -4.11 19.44 -7.01
N LEU A 122 -3.71 19.73 -5.77
CA LEU A 122 -4.55 19.62 -4.60
C LEU A 122 -5.02 21.02 -4.18
N SER A 123 -6.32 21.16 -3.94
CA SER A 123 -6.94 22.35 -3.34
C SER A 123 -7.70 21.98 -2.06
N GLY A 124 -7.88 22.96 -1.15
CA GLY A 124 -8.62 22.78 0.10
C GLY A 124 -7.78 22.41 1.33
N ARG A 125 -6.48 22.12 1.17
CA ARG A 125 -5.53 21.95 2.28
C ARG A 125 -4.16 22.51 1.92
N VAL A 126 -3.54 23.25 2.84
CA VAL A 126 -2.12 23.63 2.74
C VAL A 126 -1.28 22.40 3.10
N GLY A 127 -0.49 21.87 2.16
CA GLY A 127 0.70 21.08 2.51
C GLY A 127 0.84 19.62 2.07
N ALA A 128 -0.07 18.97 1.32
CA ALA A 128 0.20 17.57 0.90
C ALA A 128 1.18 17.49 -0.29
N TYR A 129 0.86 18.17 -1.39
CA TYR A 129 1.78 18.30 -2.53
C TYR A 129 1.58 19.54 -3.41
N GLY A 130 0.57 20.38 -3.14
CA GLY A 130 0.30 21.59 -3.90
C GLY A 130 0.03 21.28 -5.37
N VAL A 131 0.85 21.82 -6.28
CA VAL A 131 0.81 21.49 -7.70
C VAL A 131 2.05 20.66 -8.06
N LEU A 132 1.80 19.51 -8.68
CA LEU A 132 2.79 18.63 -9.29
C LEU A 132 2.63 18.70 -10.80
N SER A 133 3.74 18.80 -11.53
CA SER A 133 3.74 18.68 -12.99
C SER A 133 4.79 17.68 -13.47
N TYR A 134 4.52 17.03 -14.59
CA TYR A 134 5.34 15.95 -15.12
C TYR A 134 5.58 16.10 -16.61
N ALA A 135 6.82 15.85 -17.03
CA ALA A 135 7.17 15.71 -18.43
C ALA A 135 7.58 14.25 -18.72
N TYR A 136 7.40 13.86 -19.97
CA TYR A 136 7.69 12.52 -20.46
C TYR A 136 8.50 12.61 -21.73
N ASN A 137 9.41 11.67 -21.92
CA ASN A 137 10.15 11.52 -23.18
C ASN A 137 9.26 10.86 -24.25
N SER A 138 9.79 10.67 -25.45
CA SER A 138 9.05 10.04 -26.56
C SER A 138 8.71 8.56 -26.31
N ALA A 139 9.48 7.88 -25.45
CA ALA A 139 9.27 6.50 -25.04
C ALA A 139 8.23 6.34 -23.92
N GLY A 140 7.74 7.46 -23.35
CA GLY A 140 6.77 7.46 -22.26
C GLY A 140 7.40 7.39 -20.86
N ASP A 141 8.73 7.40 -20.74
CA ASP A 141 9.38 7.51 -19.44
C ASP A 141 9.30 8.95 -18.93
N ARG A 142 9.09 9.10 -17.62
CA ARG A 142 9.03 10.42 -16.98
C ARG A 142 10.39 11.11 -17.06
N SER A 143 10.51 12.22 -17.81
CA SER A 143 11.75 12.97 -17.98
C SER A 143 11.96 14.05 -16.92
N SER A 144 10.87 14.58 -16.35
CA SER A 144 10.94 15.51 -15.22
C SER A 144 9.69 15.43 -14.33
N ALA A 145 9.85 15.84 -13.08
CA ALA A 145 8.76 16.09 -12.14
C ALA A 145 9.04 17.40 -11.40
N THR A 146 8.06 18.28 -11.33
CA THR A 146 8.17 19.57 -10.64
C THR A 146 7.19 19.61 -9.47
N ARG A 147 7.68 19.97 -8.28
CA ARG A 147 6.89 20.24 -7.08
C ARG A 147 7.09 21.69 -6.68
N GLY A 148 6.04 22.50 -6.80
CA GLY A 148 6.17 23.95 -6.61
C GLY A 148 7.19 24.53 -7.58
N THR A 149 8.29 25.07 -7.06
CA THR A 149 9.41 25.62 -7.87
C THR A 149 10.54 24.63 -8.11
N THR A 150 10.56 23.49 -7.42
CA THR A 150 11.64 22.51 -7.51
C THR A 150 11.36 21.52 -8.63
N THR A 151 12.25 21.47 -9.62
CA THR A 151 12.18 20.49 -10.72
C THR A 151 13.26 19.44 -10.57
N THR A 152 12.87 18.18 -10.60
CA THR A 152 13.74 17.01 -10.63
C THR A 152 13.73 16.40 -12.02
N ASN A 153 14.90 16.25 -12.62
CA ASN A 153 15.10 15.64 -13.93
C ASN A 153 15.50 14.18 -13.78
N TYR A 154 15.04 13.35 -14.72
CA TYR A 154 15.26 11.92 -14.77
C TYR A 154 16.08 11.60 -16.01
N SER A 155 17.24 11.01 -15.81
CA SER A 155 18.15 10.65 -16.91
C SER A 155 18.15 9.15 -17.10
N TYR A 156 18.02 8.69 -18.35
CA TYR A 156 17.95 7.27 -18.69
C TYR A 156 19.10 6.86 -19.62
N VAL A 157 19.58 5.64 -19.45
CA VAL A 157 20.45 4.95 -20.43
C VAL A 157 19.65 3.80 -21.02
N GLY A 158 19.17 3.99 -22.25
CA GLY A 158 18.13 3.15 -22.82
C GLY A 158 16.86 3.23 -21.96
N PHE A 159 16.45 2.10 -21.37
CA PHE A 159 15.27 2.00 -20.50
C PHE A 159 15.62 1.91 -19.01
N LYS A 160 16.88 2.17 -18.64
CA LYS A 160 17.34 2.12 -17.25
C LYS A 160 17.43 3.54 -16.71
N LEU A 161 16.72 3.83 -15.62
CA LEU A 161 16.87 5.10 -14.91
C LEU A 161 18.28 5.17 -14.33
N ASN A 162 19.08 6.12 -14.79
CA ASN A 162 20.49 6.25 -14.42
C ASN A 162 20.68 7.17 -13.23
N ASN A 163 20.02 8.33 -13.23
CA ASN A 163 20.05 9.26 -12.10
C ASN A 163 18.82 10.17 -12.04
N LEU A 164 18.61 10.72 -10.85
CA LEU A 164 17.75 11.88 -10.61
C LEU A 164 18.61 13.07 -10.29
N LYS A 165 18.23 14.24 -10.79
CA LYS A 165 18.97 15.47 -10.51
C LYS A 165 18.05 16.67 -10.45
N GLN A 166 18.13 17.43 -9.36
CA GLN A 166 17.44 18.72 -9.29
C GLN A 166 17.99 19.66 -10.36
N SER A 167 17.11 20.39 -11.04
CA SER A 167 17.49 21.37 -12.07
C SER A 167 18.46 22.40 -11.49
N GLY A 168 19.58 22.62 -12.16
CA GLY A 168 20.66 23.53 -11.72
C GLY A 168 21.59 22.98 -10.63
N ALA A 169 21.33 21.79 -10.05
CA ALA A 169 22.28 21.17 -9.13
C ALA A 169 23.54 20.69 -9.87
N SER A 170 24.65 20.51 -9.16
CA SER A 170 25.86 19.88 -9.71
C SER A 170 25.87 18.37 -9.47
N VAL A 171 25.38 17.94 -8.30
CA VAL A 171 25.36 16.54 -7.85
C VAL A 171 23.96 15.95 -8.05
N PRO A 172 23.84 14.65 -8.43
CA PRO A 172 22.56 13.96 -8.48
C PRO A 172 21.87 13.88 -7.11
N LEU A 173 20.54 13.88 -7.13
CA LEU A 173 19.73 13.49 -5.98
C LEU A 173 19.80 11.98 -5.74
N ARG A 174 20.02 11.21 -6.79
CA ARG A 174 20.16 9.77 -6.69
C ARG A 174 20.85 9.21 -7.91
N GLU A 175 21.67 8.19 -7.71
CA GLU A 175 22.28 7.43 -8.80
C GLU A 175 21.92 5.95 -8.68
N TYR A 176 21.70 5.32 -9.83
CA TYR A 176 21.33 3.90 -9.92
C TYR A 176 22.40 3.15 -10.69
N ILE A 177 23.01 2.18 -10.04
CA ILE A 177 24.07 1.37 -10.62
C ILE A 177 23.49 0.00 -11.01
N TYR A 178 23.82 -0.45 -12.21
CA TYR A 178 23.36 -1.71 -12.78
C TYR A 178 24.57 -2.58 -13.14
N THR A 179 24.44 -3.89 -13.02
CA THR A 179 25.40 -4.81 -13.64
C THR A 179 25.04 -5.03 -15.11
N ALA A 180 26.00 -5.52 -15.91
CA ALA A 180 25.84 -5.69 -17.37
C ALA A 180 24.63 -6.55 -17.75
N ASN A 181 24.28 -7.53 -16.90
CA ASN A 181 23.22 -8.50 -17.17
C ASN A 181 21.89 -8.19 -16.46
N GLU A 182 21.84 -7.18 -15.59
CA GLU A 182 20.67 -6.91 -14.78
C GLU A 182 19.82 -5.77 -15.34
N SER A 183 18.51 -6.04 -15.41
CA SER A 183 17.49 -5.01 -15.66
C SER A 183 17.06 -4.28 -14.39
N ARG A 184 17.74 -4.56 -13.26
CA ARG A 184 17.48 -4.01 -11.92
C ARG A 184 18.73 -3.32 -11.39
N PRO A 185 18.60 -2.22 -10.63
CA PRO A 185 19.75 -1.58 -10.03
C PRO A 185 20.29 -2.46 -8.89
N VAL A 186 21.58 -2.74 -8.87
CA VAL A 186 22.25 -3.44 -7.76
C VAL A 186 22.68 -2.49 -6.66
N GLU A 187 22.67 -1.18 -6.93
CA GLU A 187 22.99 -0.16 -5.96
C GLU A 187 22.26 1.14 -6.25
N VAL A 188 21.84 1.81 -5.18
CA VAL A 188 21.21 3.14 -5.22
C VAL A 188 21.97 4.06 -4.29
N ILE A 189 22.55 5.14 -4.82
CA ILE A 189 23.36 6.09 -4.07
C ILE A 189 22.53 7.35 -3.80
N GLU A 190 22.45 7.75 -2.53
CA GLU A 190 21.77 8.96 -2.05
C GLU A 190 22.72 10.17 -2.04
N PRO A 191 22.23 11.42 -1.96
CA PRO A 191 23.07 12.62 -2.00
C PRO A 191 24.07 12.70 -0.84
N SER A 192 23.74 12.04 0.28
CA SER A 192 24.59 11.93 1.46
C SER A 192 25.83 11.06 1.23
N GLY A 193 25.92 10.37 0.10
CA GLY A 193 26.95 9.36 -0.19
C GLY A 193 26.65 8.00 0.42
N LEU A 194 25.56 7.86 1.19
CA LEU A 194 25.05 6.55 1.60
C LEU A 194 24.56 5.77 0.38
N SER A 195 24.81 4.46 0.35
CA SER A 195 24.33 3.63 -0.75
C SER A 195 23.58 2.39 -0.28
N TRP A 196 22.49 2.09 -0.97
CA TRP A 196 21.71 0.88 -0.77
C TRP A 196 22.20 -0.18 -1.75
N LYS A 197 22.90 -1.20 -1.25
CA LYS A 197 23.25 -2.39 -2.02
C LYS A 197 22.04 -3.32 -2.07
N LEU A 198 21.63 -3.69 -3.28
CA LEU A 198 20.43 -4.48 -3.56
C LEU A 198 20.84 -5.85 -4.11
N GLY A 199 20.46 -6.90 -3.40
CA GLY A 199 20.62 -8.28 -3.82
C GLY A 199 19.27 -8.89 -4.19
N TYR A 200 19.19 -9.59 -5.32
CA TYR A 200 17.94 -10.13 -5.86
C TYR A 200 17.92 -11.67 -5.84
N PHE A 201 16.75 -12.23 -5.55
CA PHE A 201 16.44 -13.65 -5.77
C PHE A 201 15.41 -13.79 -6.90
N ARG A 202 15.13 -15.03 -7.32
CA ARG A 202 14.19 -15.36 -8.41
C ARG A 202 12.79 -14.76 -8.20
N GLY A 203 12.42 -14.40 -6.96
CA GLY A 203 11.13 -13.80 -6.61
C GLY A 203 11.10 -12.28 -6.41
N GLY A 204 12.23 -11.57 -6.35
CA GLY A 204 12.22 -10.15 -5.99
C GLY A 204 13.51 -9.69 -5.31
N LEU A 205 13.42 -8.62 -4.53
CA LEU A 205 14.53 -8.14 -3.70
C LEU A 205 14.79 -9.16 -2.59
N GLY A 206 15.94 -9.80 -2.58
CA GLY A 206 16.34 -10.73 -1.53
C GLY A 206 16.94 -10.03 -0.32
N THR A 207 17.75 -9.01 -0.55
CA THR A 207 18.44 -8.27 0.49
C THR A 207 18.57 -6.80 0.12
N GLY A 208 18.30 -5.89 1.05
CA GLY A 208 18.69 -4.49 0.95
C GLY A 208 19.66 -4.14 2.08
N LEU A 209 20.87 -3.71 1.76
CA LEU A 209 21.90 -3.35 2.73
C LEU A 209 22.27 -1.89 2.56
N LEU A 210 22.18 -1.09 3.63
CA LEU A 210 22.71 0.26 3.62
C LEU A 210 24.22 0.22 3.91
N ASP A 211 25.02 0.58 2.92
CA ASP A 211 26.48 0.61 3.01
C ASP A 211 26.93 1.68 4.01
N GLY A 212 28.00 1.38 4.75
CA GLY A 212 28.46 2.19 5.90
C GLY A 212 27.66 1.98 7.20
N LEU A 213 26.51 1.29 7.16
CA LEU A 213 25.73 0.88 8.33
C LEU A 213 25.36 -0.60 8.23
N PRO A 214 26.31 -1.55 8.40
CA PRO A 214 26.07 -2.98 8.15
C PRO A 214 25.02 -3.64 9.08
N SER A 215 24.69 -2.99 10.22
CA SER A 215 23.55 -3.36 11.08
C SER A 215 22.18 -3.01 10.47
N PHE A 216 22.16 -2.17 9.43
CA PHE A 216 21.00 -1.79 8.66
C PHE A 216 20.88 -2.69 7.41
N ARG A 217 20.48 -3.93 7.66
CA ARG A 217 20.23 -4.95 6.63
C ARG A 217 18.77 -5.39 6.69
N ASN A 218 18.10 -5.30 5.54
CA ASN A 218 16.82 -5.94 5.31
C ASN A 218 17.04 -7.26 4.58
N GLN A 219 16.35 -8.30 5.04
CA GLN A 219 16.32 -9.60 4.38
C GLN A 219 14.89 -9.96 4.02
N TYR A 220 14.71 -10.59 2.87
CA TYR A 220 13.41 -11.01 2.38
C TYR A 220 13.49 -12.44 1.84
N SER A 221 12.48 -13.25 2.15
CA SER A 221 12.32 -14.58 1.53
C SER A 221 10.98 -14.67 0.81
N TYR A 222 10.93 -15.53 -0.21
CA TYR A 222 9.80 -15.67 -1.11
C TYR A 222 9.38 -17.13 -1.22
N ASP A 223 8.10 -17.37 -1.46
CA ASP A 223 7.59 -18.69 -1.83
C ASP A 223 7.85 -19.03 -3.30
N GLY A 224 7.43 -20.23 -3.71
CA GLY A 224 7.57 -20.70 -5.09
C GLY A 224 6.77 -19.89 -6.14
N LEU A 225 5.85 -19.02 -5.69
CA LEU A 225 5.08 -18.11 -6.53
C LEU A 225 5.67 -16.68 -6.54
N ALA A 226 6.87 -16.50 -5.99
CA ALA A 226 7.52 -15.19 -5.86
C ALA A 226 6.73 -14.18 -5.00
N ARG A 227 5.91 -14.67 -4.05
CA ARG A 227 5.30 -13.83 -3.03
C ARG A 227 6.21 -13.80 -1.82
N ARG A 228 6.45 -12.63 -1.24
CA ARG A 228 7.25 -12.50 -0.03
C ARG A 228 6.56 -13.25 1.11
N VAL A 229 7.29 -14.04 1.88
CA VAL A 229 6.75 -14.76 3.07
C VAL A 229 7.43 -14.35 4.35
N PHE A 230 8.52 -13.59 4.24
CA PHE A 230 9.34 -13.17 5.35
C PHE A 230 10.03 -11.86 5.03
N ARG A 231 10.08 -10.96 6.00
CA ARG A 231 10.97 -9.78 6.01
C ARG A 231 11.63 -9.61 7.36
N GLU A 232 12.89 -9.21 7.38
CA GLU A 232 13.61 -8.83 8.60
C GLU A 232 13.92 -7.33 8.54
N GLN A 233 13.48 -6.59 9.56
CA GLN A 233 13.73 -5.16 9.70
C GLN A 233 15.18 -4.87 10.15
N PRO A 234 15.70 -3.68 9.79
CA PRO A 234 17.07 -3.32 10.12
C PRO A 234 17.20 -3.01 11.62
N MET A 235 18.41 -3.17 12.16
CA MET A 235 18.84 -2.81 13.52
C MET A 235 18.20 -3.60 14.68
N ASN A 236 16.89 -3.86 14.65
CA ASN A 236 16.16 -4.57 15.71
C ASN A 236 15.95 -6.07 15.41
N ARG A 237 16.30 -6.52 14.20
CA ARG A 237 16.07 -7.89 13.69
C ARG A 237 14.64 -8.37 13.92
N VAL A 238 13.68 -7.43 13.89
CA VAL A 238 12.27 -7.78 13.97
C VAL A 238 11.93 -8.47 12.67
N SER A 239 11.63 -9.75 12.77
CA SER A 239 11.25 -10.57 11.64
C SER A 239 9.73 -10.56 11.53
N VAL A 240 9.19 -10.45 10.33
CA VAL A 240 7.76 -10.49 10.08
C VAL A 240 7.51 -11.60 9.09
N GLN A 241 6.70 -12.58 9.49
CA GLN A 241 6.18 -13.58 8.58
C GLN A 241 4.90 -13.06 7.95
N GLU A 242 4.76 -13.25 6.64
CA GLU A 242 3.64 -12.74 5.85
C GLU A 242 2.88 -13.89 5.20
N PHE A 243 1.56 -13.84 5.27
CA PHE A 243 0.67 -14.84 4.69
C PHE A 243 -0.20 -14.19 3.63
N TRP A 244 -0.22 -14.77 2.43
CA TRP A 244 -0.89 -14.21 1.27
C TRP A 244 -1.94 -15.17 0.72
N ASP A 245 -3.06 -14.61 0.25
CA ASP A 245 -4.02 -15.38 -0.53
C ASP A 245 -3.48 -15.67 -1.94
N VAL A 246 -4.24 -16.48 -2.68
CA VAL A 246 -3.91 -16.87 -4.07
C VAL A 246 -3.92 -15.71 -5.07
N ASP A 247 -4.54 -14.57 -4.73
CA ASP A 247 -4.59 -13.36 -5.54
C ASP A 247 -3.52 -12.32 -5.14
N GLY A 248 -2.68 -12.65 -4.14
CA GLY A 248 -1.63 -11.77 -3.64
C GLY A 248 -2.13 -10.67 -2.70
N LYS A 249 -3.24 -10.90 -1.98
CA LYS A 249 -3.69 -10.05 -0.86
C LYS A 249 -3.03 -10.53 0.43
N LEU A 250 -2.46 -9.61 1.21
CA LEU A 250 -1.82 -9.93 2.48
C LEU A 250 -2.89 -10.24 3.51
N LEU A 251 -3.00 -11.49 3.94
CA LEU A 251 -3.97 -11.98 4.92
C LEU A 251 -3.51 -11.76 6.34
N SER A 252 -2.22 -11.98 6.62
CA SER A 252 -1.69 -11.89 7.98
C SER A 252 -0.22 -11.48 8.02
N GLU A 253 0.16 -10.70 9.02
CA GLU A 253 1.53 -10.43 9.41
C GLU A 253 1.76 -10.87 10.86
N ILE A 254 2.80 -11.67 11.09
CA ILE A 254 3.19 -12.12 12.43
C ILE A 254 4.60 -11.61 12.71
N GLY A 255 4.72 -10.64 13.62
CA GLY A 255 6.00 -10.10 14.06
C GLY A 255 6.71 -11.02 15.04
N TYR A 256 8.03 -11.08 14.95
CA TYR A 256 8.93 -11.81 15.82
C TYR A 256 9.93 -10.80 16.35
N ASN A 257 9.88 -10.55 17.65
CA ASN A 257 10.89 -9.74 18.32
C ASN A 257 12.06 -10.67 18.62
N SER A 258 13.05 -10.73 17.71
CA SER A 258 14.22 -11.62 17.74
C SER A 258 13.92 -13.11 17.45
N ILE A 259 14.88 -13.77 16.81
CA ILE A 259 14.93 -15.24 16.61
C ILE A 259 14.96 -15.98 17.97
N ILE A 260 15.18 -15.25 19.07
CA ILE A 260 15.25 -15.75 20.45
C ILE A 260 13.98 -15.29 21.21
N GLU A 261 12.87 -15.95 20.91
CA GLU A 261 11.59 -16.24 21.63
C GLU A 261 11.03 -15.40 22.81
N ALA A 262 11.63 -14.31 23.28
CA ALA A 262 11.26 -13.75 24.59
C ALA A 262 10.17 -12.67 24.61
N ASN A 263 9.43 -12.41 23.52
CA ASN A 263 8.58 -11.22 23.43
C ASN A 263 7.24 -11.46 22.73
N PRO A 264 6.20 -10.67 23.09
CA PRO A 264 4.90 -10.77 22.44
C PRO A 264 5.02 -10.51 20.95
N ARG A 265 4.44 -11.40 20.15
CA ARG A 265 4.46 -11.34 18.68
C ARG A 265 3.21 -10.62 18.19
N PRO A 266 3.32 -9.40 17.62
CA PRO A 266 2.16 -8.72 17.08
C PRO A 266 1.63 -9.51 15.88
N VAL A 267 0.32 -9.71 15.84
CA VAL A 267 -0.39 -10.31 14.71
C VAL A 267 -1.31 -9.25 14.13
N PHE A 268 -1.25 -9.09 12.82
CA PHE A 268 -2.15 -8.24 12.05
C PHE A 268 -2.89 -9.13 11.06
N ASP A 269 -4.20 -9.30 11.22
CA ASP A 269 -5.04 -10.03 10.27
C ASP A 269 -5.90 -9.06 9.47
N TYR A 270 -5.85 -9.19 8.15
CA TYR A 270 -6.57 -8.33 7.22
C TYR A 270 -7.81 -9.05 6.70
N VAL A 271 -8.95 -8.37 6.78
CA VAL A 271 -10.21 -8.85 6.21
C VAL A 271 -10.49 -8.09 4.93
N TYR A 272 -10.72 -8.83 3.84
CA TYR A 272 -11.02 -8.27 2.53
C TYR A 272 -12.47 -8.50 2.13
N LEU A 273 -13.05 -7.53 1.43
CA LEU A 273 -14.36 -7.64 0.77
C LEU A 273 -14.24 -7.06 -0.64
N GLY A 274 -14.62 -7.84 -1.67
CA GLY A 274 -14.53 -7.38 -3.07
C GLY A 274 -13.10 -7.08 -3.53
N GLY A 275 -12.10 -7.65 -2.85
CA GLY A 275 -10.68 -7.40 -3.12
C GLY A 275 -10.08 -6.19 -2.40
N GLU A 276 -10.86 -5.48 -1.59
CA GLU A 276 -10.38 -4.34 -0.80
C GLU A 276 -10.30 -4.68 0.69
N PRO A 277 -9.29 -4.17 1.41
CA PRO A 277 -9.21 -4.35 2.86
C PRO A 277 -10.28 -3.51 3.55
N VAL A 278 -11.12 -4.16 4.36
CA VAL A 278 -12.25 -3.52 5.08
C VAL A 278 -12.10 -3.58 6.60
N ALA A 279 -11.27 -4.48 7.11
CA ALA A 279 -10.91 -4.48 8.52
C ALA A 279 -9.48 -4.96 8.76
N LEU A 280 -8.91 -4.50 9.85
CA LEU A 280 -7.66 -4.97 10.44
C LEU A 280 -7.95 -5.47 11.85
N LEU A 281 -7.40 -6.62 12.20
CA LEU A 281 -7.51 -7.20 13.52
C LEU A 281 -6.10 -7.31 14.08
N THR A 282 -5.92 -6.87 15.33
CA THR A 282 -4.61 -6.90 15.98
C THR A 282 -4.65 -7.80 17.19
N ALA A 283 -3.65 -8.66 17.32
CA ALA A 283 -3.44 -9.47 18.51
C ALA A 283 -1.97 -9.46 18.93
N THR A 284 -1.70 -9.92 20.15
CA THR A 284 -0.36 -10.35 20.53
C THR A 284 -0.38 -11.82 20.93
N TRP A 285 0.50 -12.63 20.33
CA TRP A 285 0.81 -13.96 20.86
C TRP A 285 1.81 -13.81 21.99
N ASP A 286 1.65 -14.61 23.05
CA ASP A 286 2.62 -14.66 24.13
C ASP A 286 3.89 -15.45 23.75
N SER A 287 4.89 -15.36 24.61
CA SER A 287 6.15 -16.10 24.50
C SER A 287 6.00 -17.61 24.70
N ALA A 288 4.84 -18.10 25.15
CA ALA A 288 4.58 -19.52 25.35
C ALA A 288 4.05 -20.22 24.08
N GLY A 289 3.77 -19.46 23.01
CA GLY A 289 3.16 -20.01 21.78
C GLY A 289 1.71 -20.46 21.99
N VAL A 290 1.07 -20.04 23.09
CA VAL A 290 -0.29 -20.44 23.46
C VAL A 290 -1.27 -19.39 22.91
N GLY A 291 -1.35 -19.31 21.58
CA GLY A 291 -2.36 -18.51 20.89
C GLY A 291 -2.40 -17.01 21.25
N PRO A 292 -3.41 -16.28 20.75
CA PRO A 292 -3.63 -14.89 21.14
C PRO A 292 -4.05 -14.82 22.61
N VAL A 293 -3.25 -14.16 23.45
CA VAL A 293 -3.54 -14.02 24.88
C VAL A 293 -4.38 -12.78 25.10
N ALA A 294 -5.65 -12.90 25.50
CA ALA A 294 -6.61 -11.80 25.61
C ALA A 294 -6.21 -10.60 26.51
N SER A 295 -5.06 -10.61 27.17
CA SER A 295 -4.63 -9.57 28.09
C SER A 295 -3.11 -9.45 28.14
N VAL A 296 -2.54 -8.59 27.29
CA VAL A 296 -1.19 -8.05 27.48
C VAL A 296 -1.31 -6.54 27.64
N SER A 297 -1.26 -6.09 28.89
CA SER A 297 -1.20 -4.67 29.26
C SER A 297 0.26 -4.20 29.19
N SER A 298 0.72 -3.76 28.01
CA SER A 298 2.00 -3.04 27.94
C SER A 298 2.03 -2.04 26.79
N GLY A 299 1.51 -0.83 27.07
CA GLY A 299 2.10 0.48 26.71
C GLY A 299 2.40 0.83 25.24
N GLY A 300 2.19 -0.05 24.27
CA GLY A 300 2.26 0.25 22.85
C GLY A 300 0.89 0.66 22.29
N PRO A 301 0.84 1.34 21.13
CA PRO A 301 -0.42 1.77 20.51
C PRO A 301 -1.30 0.61 19.99
N LEU A 302 -0.83 -0.63 20.06
CA LEU A 302 -1.58 -1.83 19.62
C LEU A 302 -2.28 -2.47 20.81
N VAL A 303 -3.61 -2.39 20.83
CA VAL A 303 -4.43 -3.06 21.83
C VAL A 303 -4.69 -4.49 21.35
N ASN A 304 -4.31 -5.48 22.16
CA ASN A 304 -4.56 -6.88 21.84
C ASN A 304 -6.07 -7.16 21.75
N GLY A 305 -6.51 -7.80 20.67
CA GLY A 305 -7.91 -8.06 20.37
C GLY A 305 -8.64 -6.86 19.76
N ALA A 306 -7.95 -5.78 19.41
CA ALA A 306 -8.59 -4.65 18.74
C ALA A 306 -8.93 -4.97 17.27
N ALA A 307 -10.02 -4.35 16.82
CA ALA A 307 -10.42 -4.32 15.44
C ALA A 307 -10.42 -2.86 14.96
N TYR A 308 -10.08 -2.66 13.69
CA TYR A 308 -10.10 -1.37 13.02
C TYR A 308 -10.85 -1.48 11.69
N GLY A 309 -11.77 -0.56 11.44
CA GLY A 309 -12.46 -0.45 10.15
C GLY A 309 -11.54 0.28 9.18
N LEU A 310 -11.27 -0.32 8.01
CA LEU A 310 -10.40 0.24 6.99
C LEU A 310 -11.23 0.88 5.88
N HIS A 311 -10.89 2.12 5.53
CA HIS A 311 -11.66 2.93 4.58
C HIS A 311 -10.77 3.31 3.41
N GLY A 312 -10.98 2.65 2.27
CA GLY A 312 -10.19 2.83 1.06
C GLY A 312 -10.67 3.95 0.13
N ASN A 313 -9.78 4.39 -0.76
CA ASN A 313 -10.11 5.19 -1.94
C ASN A 313 -10.66 4.33 -3.09
N HIS A 314 -10.94 4.94 -4.25
CA HIS A 314 -11.43 4.29 -5.48
C HIS A 314 -10.47 3.26 -6.09
N LEU A 315 -9.22 3.17 -5.60
CA LEU A 315 -8.28 2.13 -5.97
C LEU A 315 -8.27 1.00 -4.93
N GLY A 316 -8.83 1.21 -3.73
CA GLY A 316 -8.71 0.29 -2.59
C GLY A 316 -7.53 0.60 -1.67
N ALA A 317 -6.83 1.72 -1.86
CA ALA A 317 -5.77 2.17 -0.93
C ALA A 317 -6.39 2.75 0.34
N THR A 318 -6.00 2.26 1.51
CA THR A 318 -6.51 2.75 2.81
C THR A 318 -6.20 4.24 2.99
N LEU A 319 -7.24 5.06 3.09
CA LEU A 319 -7.14 6.49 3.40
C LEU A 319 -7.36 6.78 4.88
N LYS A 320 -8.22 6.00 5.55
CA LYS A 320 -8.50 6.14 6.97
C LYS A 320 -8.63 4.76 7.63
N ALA A 321 -8.30 4.68 8.91
CA ALA A 321 -8.76 3.60 9.77
C ALA A 321 -9.43 4.16 11.02
N THR A 322 -10.45 3.46 11.50
CA THR A 322 -11.22 3.85 12.69
C THR A 322 -11.28 2.71 13.70
N ASP A 323 -11.20 3.02 14.99
CA ASP A 323 -11.39 2.02 16.05
C ASP A 323 -12.88 1.70 16.33
N ALA A 324 -13.13 0.89 17.36
CA ALA A 324 -14.48 0.49 17.79
C ALA A 324 -15.37 1.67 18.25
N THR A 325 -14.76 2.79 18.65
CA THR A 325 -15.45 4.04 19.03
C THR A 325 -15.68 4.98 17.85
N GLN A 326 -15.33 4.55 16.63
CA GLN A 326 -15.36 5.34 15.40
C GLN A 326 -14.34 6.50 15.38
N THR A 327 -13.35 6.48 16.27
CA THR A 327 -12.27 7.47 16.26
C THR A 327 -11.30 7.16 15.12
N VAL A 328 -10.90 8.17 14.35
CA VAL A 328 -9.87 8.02 13.29
C VAL A 328 -8.51 7.81 13.94
N VAL A 329 -7.94 6.61 13.78
CA VAL A 329 -6.63 6.22 14.34
C VAL A 329 -5.53 6.11 13.28
N PHE A 330 -5.88 6.17 12.00
CA PHE A 330 -4.95 6.26 10.87
C PHE A 330 -5.52 7.15 9.79
N SER A 331 -4.64 7.89 9.13
CA SER A 331 -4.93 8.70 7.96
C SER A 331 -3.77 8.65 7.00
N ALA A 332 -4.04 8.52 5.70
CA ALA A 332 -3.06 8.66 4.64
C ALA A 332 -3.50 9.70 3.61
N GLU A 333 -2.53 10.44 3.09
CA GLU A 333 -2.67 11.27 1.90
C GLU A 333 -1.68 10.78 0.84
N TYR A 334 -2.18 10.37 -0.32
CA TYR A 334 -1.36 9.83 -1.40
C TYR A 334 -1.14 10.86 -2.50
N GLU A 335 0.09 10.95 -2.97
CA GLU A 335 0.43 11.56 -4.25
C GLU A 335 0.04 10.63 -5.41
N PRO A 336 -0.06 11.13 -6.65
CA PRO A 336 -0.50 10.32 -7.80
C PRO A 336 0.34 9.07 -8.08
N PHE A 337 1.60 9.08 -7.62
CA PHE A 337 2.54 7.97 -7.77
C PHE A 337 2.78 7.20 -6.47
N GLY A 338 1.84 7.25 -5.52
CA GLY A 338 1.81 6.34 -4.37
C GLY A 338 2.65 6.79 -3.17
N ARG A 339 3.39 7.91 -3.26
CA ARG A 339 4.03 8.52 -2.10
C ARG A 339 2.95 8.91 -1.10
N ALA A 340 3.08 8.49 0.15
CA ALA A 340 2.08 8.70 1.17
C ALA A 340 2.62 9.55 2.32
N VAL A 341 1.79 10.45 2.85
CA VAL A 341 1.98 11.06 4.16
C VAL A 341 0.95 10.43 5.10
N THR A 342 1.42 9.73 6.13
CA THR A 342 0.55 9.05 7.10
C THR A 342 0.57 9.73 8.46
N THR A 343 -0.58 9.81 9.12
CA THR A 343 -0.73 10.31 10.49
C THR A 343 -1.66 9.40 11.30
N GLY A 344 -1.58 9.47 12.63
CA GLY A 344 -2.42 8.68 13.54
C GLY A 344 -1.61 7.86 14.54
N THR A 345 -2.33 7.10 15.36
CA THR A 345 -1.77 6.20 16.39
C THR A 345 -1.57 4.78 15.86
N LEU A 346 -2.37 4.35 14.89
CA LEU A 346 -2.20 3.07 14.20
C LEU A 346 -1.17 3.24 13.08
N ASN A 347 -0.15 2.37 13.06
CA ASN A 347 0.83 2.31 11.98
C ASN A 347 0.43 1.22 10.98
N LEU A 348 0.06 1.63 9.76
CA LEU A 348 -0.21 0.72 8.65
C LEU A 348 0.87 0.84 7.58
N GLY A 349 1.49 -0.29 7.27
CA GLY A 349 2.45 -0.40 6.16
C GLY A 349 1.77 -0.49 4.79
N SER A 350 0.47 -0.79 4.72
CA SER A 350 -0.25 -0.83 3.44
C SER A 350 -0.26 0.55 2.77
N ARG A 351 -0.10 0.55 1.44
CA ARG A 351 -0.10 1.74 0.58
C ARG A 351 -1.18 1.59 -0.48
N LEU A 352 -0.82 1.73 -1.76
CA LEU A 352 -1.69 1.32 -2.85
C LEU A 352 -2.00 -0.19 -2.73
N PRO A 353 -3.08 -0.68 -3.34
CA PRO A 353 -3.41 -2.11 -3.31
C PRO A 353 -2.23 -3.00 -3.71
N GLY A 354 -1.91 -3.98 -2.87
CA GLY A 354 -0.76 -4.87 -3.07
C GLY A 354 0.61 -4.26 -2.74
N GLN A 355 0.64 -3.00 -2.30
CA GLN A 355 1.87 -2.30 -1.92
C GLN A 355 2.05 -2.23 -0.40
N PHE A 356 3.24 -2.59 0.06
CA PHE A 356 3.60 -2.59 1.48
C PHE A 356 4.93 -1.87 1.68
N ASP A 357 4.89 -0.86 2.52
CA ASP A 357 6.07 -0.11 2.93
C ASP A 357 6.90 -0.97 3.88
N ASP A 358 8.17 -1.11 3.55
CA ASP A 358 9.09 -1.99 4.26
C ASP A 358 10.03 -1.25 5.20
N LEU A 359 10.09 0.08 5.10
CA LEU A 359 11.03 0.87 5.88
C LEU A 359 10.34 1.97 6.68
N PRO A 360 10.71 2.15 7.96
CA PRO A 360 10.39 3.39 8.64
C PRO A 360 11.07 4.55 7.90
N SER A 361 10.33 5.63 7.67
CA SER A 361 10.78 6.84 6.99
C SER A 361 11.90 7.55 7.78
N THR A 362 13.13 7.06 7.73
CA THR A 362 14.28 7.66 8.42
C THR A 362 15.02 8.67 7.56
N SER A 363 14.66 8.78 6.29
CA SER A 363 15.29 9.67 5.34
C SER A 363 14.19 10.41 4.60
N GLY A 364 14.39 11.70 4.35
CA GLY A 364 13.34 12.68 4.08
C GLY A 364 12.48 12.42 2.83
N PRO A 365 11.71 13.42 2.38
CA PRO A 365 10.67 13.25 1.35
C PRO A 365 11.15 12.65 0.01
N ASP A 366 12.45 12.74 -0.28
CA ASP A 366 13.08 12.37 -1.56
C ASP A 366 14.01 11.16 -1.44
N SER A 367 14.00 10.44 -0.32
CA SER A 367 14.87 9.29 -0.11
C SER A 367 14.32 8.00 -0.73
N PHE A 368 15.19 7.02 -0.97
CA PHE A 368 14.79 5.74 -1.57
C PHE A 368 13.92 4.96 -0.60
N HIS A 369 12.67 4.71 -1.01
CA HIS A 369 11.70 3.92 -0.27
C HIS A 369 11.36 2.67 -1.08
N PRO A 370 11.99 1.51 -0.80
CA PRO A 370 11.61 0.26 -1.42
C PRO A 370 10.25 -0.17 -0.90
N ILE A 371 9.23 -0.05 -1.74
CA ILE A 371 7.88 -0.53 -1.48
C ILE A 371 7.73 -1.90 -2.14
N TYR A 372 7.41 -2.92 -1.37
CA TYR A 372 7.06 -4.21 -1.93
C TYR A 372 5.80 -4.10 -2.77
N ASN A 373 5.83 -4.60 -4.00
CA ASN A 373 4.72 -4.59 -4.94
C ASN A 373 4.65 -5.94 -5.67
N GLY A 374 4.51 -7.02 -4.89
CA GLY A 374 4.56 -8.40 -5.38
C GLY A 374 5.95 -8.75 -5.92
N SER A 375 6.03 -9.08 -7.21
CA SER A 375 7.27 -9.49 -7.87
C SER A 375 8.35 -8.40 -8.02
N ARG A 376 8.07 -7.16 -7.57
CA ARG A 376 8.93 -5.98 -7.76
C ARG A 376 9.00 -5.11 -6.52
N ILE A 377 10.04 -4.28 -6.52
CA ILE A 377 10.10 -3.10 -5.66
C ILE A 377 9.59 -1.93 -6.49
N TYR A 378 8.72 -1.14 -5.88
CA TYR A 378 8.30 0.15 -6.38
C TYR A 378 8.98 1.25 -5.55
N ASP A 379 9.43 2.30 -6.21
CA ASP A 379 9.92 3.49 -5.54
C ASP A 379 8.92 4.63 -5.75
N SER A 380 8.18 4.94 -4.69
CA SER A 380 7.15 5.98 -4.74
C SER A 380 7.69 7.39 -4.95
N SER A 381 8.95 7.66 -4.60
CA SER A 381 9.56 8.97 -4.84
C SER A 381 9.76 9.23 -6.34
N THR A 382 10.01 8.17 -7.11
CA THR A 382 10.25 8.22 -8.56
C THR A 382 9.08 7.70 -9.38
N GLY A 383 8.05 7.19 -8.73
CA GLY A 383 6.90 6.59 -9.40
C GLY A 383 7.26 5.42 -10.32
N SER A 384 8.41 4.78 -10.08
CA SER A 384 8.99 3.80 -11.00
C SER A 384 9.21 2.45 -10.32
N THR A 385 9.18 1.37 -11.09
CA THR A 385 9.54 0.03 -10.58
C THR A 385 11.03 -0.25 -10.78
N SER A 386 11.65 -0.97 -9.85
CA SER A 386 13.08 -1.33 -9.92
C SER A 386 13.43 -2.32 -11.02
N SER A 387 12.46 -2.75 -11.86
CA SER A 387 12.71 -3.74 -12.91
C SER A 387 11.71 -3.66 -14.07
N ARG A 388 12.19 -3.99 -15.28
CA ARG A 388 11.32 -4.24 -16.44
C ARG A 388 10.19 -5.23 -16.12
N ASN A 389 9.14 -5.16 -16.93
CA ASN A 389 8.05 -6.12 -16.87
C ASN A 389 8.52 -7.54 -17.19
N SER A 390 8.76 -8.36 -16.16
CA SER A 390 9.09 -9.78 -16.30
C SER A 390 7.89 -10.64 -16.72
N TYR A 391 6.68 -10.07 -16.77
CA TYR A 391 5.46 -10.77 -17.18
C TYR A 391 5.11 -10.45 -18.64
N SER A 392 5.54 -11.31 -19.56
CA SER A 392 4.76 -11.54 -20.77
C SER A 392 3.49 -12.31 -20.36
N LYS A 393 2.35 -11.61 -20.27
CA LYS A 393 1.01 -12.19 -20.11
C LYS A 393 0.77 -13.07 -18.86
N SER A 394 0.40 -12.46 -17.73
CA SER A 394 -0.71 -12.95 -16.88
C SER A 394 -0.73 -12.20 -15.54
N ARG A 395 -1.88 -11.57 -15.24
CA ARG A 395 -2.28 -10.98 -13.95
C ARG A 395 -1.52 -9.73 -13.48
N CYS A 396 -1.78 -8.60 -14.16
CA CYS A 396 -1.86 -7.31 -13.47
C CYS A 396 -3.19 -7.29 -12.68
N GLY A 397 -3.19 -7.88 -11.48
CA GLY A 397 -4.38 -8.03 -10.64
C GLY A 397 -4.77 -6.77 -9.87
N TYR A 398 -3.96 -5.72 -9.88
CA TYR A 398 -4.23 -4.51 -9.10
C TYR A 398 -4.39 -3.31 -10.03
N ARG A 399 -5.56 -2.68 -9.97
CA ARG A 399 -5.83 -1.36 -10.54
C ARG A 399 -4.99 -0.33 -9.78
N SER A 400 -3.71 -0.27 -10.07
CA SER A 400 -2.84 0.83 -9.64
C SER A 400 -3.25 2.12 -10.35
N THR A 401 -2.84 3.26 -9.79
CA THR A 401 -3.17 4.63 -10.21
C THR A 401 -3.21 4.82 -11.73
N ALA A 402 -4.00 5.79 -12.21
CA ALA A 402 -4.14 6.11 -13.63
C ALA A 402 -2.79 6.30 -14.38
N ALA A 403 -1.70 6.57 -13.66
CA ALA A 403 -0.36 6.67 -14.23
C ALA A 403 0.42 5.33 -14.32
N VAL A 404 0.14 4.34 -13.47
CA VAL A 404 0.87 3.04 -13.47
C VAL A 404 0.23 2.02 -14.44
N ALA A 405 -1.03 2.21 -14.81
CA ALA A 405 -1.74 1.29 -15.70
C ALA A 405 -1.13 1.19 -17.13
N ARG A 406 -0.36 2.18 -17.61
CA ARG A 406 0.25 2.14 -18.96
C ARG A 406 1.71 1.67 -19.02
N GLU A 407 2.47 1.66 -17.92
CA GLU A 407 3.78 0.99 -17.91
C GLU A 407 3.66 -0.53 -18.13
N CYS A 408 2.45 -1.08 -18.00
CA CYS A 408 2.16 -2.49 -18.27
C CYS A 408 1.75 -2.79 -19.73
N LEU A 409 1.54 -1.79 -20.59
CA LEU A 409 0.86 -1.96 -21.88
C LEU A 409 1.73 -1.67 -23.12
N HIS A 410 3.06 -1.68 -23.00
CA HIS A 410 3.96 -1.63 -24.15
C HIS A 410 4.48 -3.02 -24.53
N THR A 411 3.63 -3.80 -25.21
CA THR A 411 4.02 -4.73 -26.27
C THR A 411 2.85 -4.92 -27.24
N ARG A 412 2.47 -3.86 -27.95
CA ARG A 412 1.80 -4.00 -29.25
C ARG A 412 2.27 -2.91 -30.19
N THR A 413 3.14 -3.30 -31.10
CA THR A 413 3.15 -2.82 -32.50
C THR A 413 3.64 -4.01 -33.35
N PRO A 414 3.19 -4.07 -34.63
CA PRO A 414 2.87 -5.31 -35.35
C PRO A 414 3.97 -6.37 -35.44
#